data_AF-A0A1F8JK77-F1
#
_entry.id   AF-A0A1F8JK77-F1
#
_cell.length_a   1.000
_cell.length_b   1.000
_cell.length_c   1.000
_cell.angle_alpha   90.00
_cell.angle_beta   90.00
_cell.angle_gamma   90.00
#
_symmetry.space_group_name_H-M   'P 1'
#
loop_
_entity.id
_entity.type
_entity.pdbx_description
1 polymer ?
#
loop_
_entity_poly.entity_id
_entity_poly.type
_entity_poly.pdbx_seq_one_letter_code
_entity_poly.pdbx_strand_id
1 'polypeptide(L)'
;MALPSRYSSTVPLKKSRKEREPLSFEETLSSVDEVPDFHDPFSDLSLFLFKHLKNSLPNLGFPKKWTLKLQENLIKSITPEFSKKFPFYRLGVSALKKAFEKLLYFCDIVKDHKEAFSQDGKLNLSFLIRENLKTFRFFTTPSYLQPYHFAQQLALKIGECMAVIDGNRPKIEALTKTVWAIQRHLLKELVPKATSSPYDGYDFIDQLIVKIILETTAKEPLIGSSELEQAVKENLKSLNELPAFSSLDQMNSCISALLAEKLYPTSRFHSLFSSLQKEAVLNFLNRHLAASRDASPSKDHSEIIRRILALYSLAANLPKDLTKCQLKEALKAIYPFQKEKRPSLNQSVYAFLSAELLLMRNDEHGQEIDEILKIVFTAYQEAALLPALSEKEREFLEIALWKQIGASERVMDRISYSIGQRIEEEIVNLLLDNPLLSFSSLVYRSLASFKKIKALSLEEMGPEIEQKIRIWTLQSDMLCRWIHLDQETPLLRLIHQSWEELSQKKSPFSHEALILQVFRNYLKNYPDMELYIPHLKRRILLLYKFCFYSSFGSKEESSLDRFIKWHEIFLKECEPHLSQKELGAKLREIAAKRVPLVPSSLIAS
;
A
#
# COMPACT_ATOMS: atom_id res chain seq x y z
N MET A 1 -7.17 -52.64 6.20
CA MET A 1 -6.67 -53.85 5.52
C MET A 1 -5.19 -53.69 5.31
N ALA A 2 -4.40 -54.58 5.92
CA ALA A 2 -2.96 -54.51 6.00
C ALA A 2 -2.34 -55.81 5.45
N LEU A 3 -1.09 -55.68 4.97
CA LEU A 3 -0.05 -56.71 4.74
C LEU A 3 -0.19 -57.58 3.46
N PRO A 4 0.91 -58.22 2.95
CA PRO A 4 2.35 -57.92 3.05
C PRO A 4 3.18 -58.26 1.78
N SER A 5 4.49 -58.14 1.96
CA SER A 5 5.64 -58.32 1.09
C SER A 5 6.16 -59.75 0.86
N ARG A 6 7.08 -59.85 -0.12
CA ARG A 6 8.32 -60.69 -0.23
C ARG A 6 8.28 -62.08 -0.91
N TYR A 7 9.10 -62.15 -1.98
CA TYR A 7 10.07 -63.19 -2.41
C TYR A 7 9.65 -64.67 -2.53
N SER A 8 9.92 -65.27 -3.71
CA SER A 8 10.94 -66.34 -3.86
C SER A 8 11.00 -66.92 -5.29
N SER A 9 12.24 -67.01 -5.82
CA SER A 9 12.84 -68.07 -6.69
C SER A 9 12.13 -68.47 -8.00
N THR A 10 12.75 -68.50 -9.18
CA THR A 10 14.00 -69.20 -9.52
C THR A 10 14.58 -68.69 -10.85
N VAL A 11 15.88 -68.41 -10.86
CA VAL A 11 16.72 -68.25 -12.06
C VAL A 11 17.08 -69.63 -12.60
N PRO A 12 17.06 -69.87 -13.93
CA PRO A 12 17.96 -70.83 -14.56
C PRO A 12 19.18 -70.10 -15.13
N LEU A 13 20.34 -70.47 -14.60
CA LEU A 13 21.65 -70.18 -15.15
C LEU A 13 21.72 -70.66 -16.61
N LYS A 14 21.85 -69.72 -17.56
CA LYS A 14 22.55 -69.99 -18.82
C LYS A 14 23.83 -69.17 -18.87
N LYS A 15 24.94 -69.89 -18.64
CA LYS A 15 26.29 -69.48 -19.03
C LYS A 15 26.30 -69.29 -20.55
N SER A 16 26.57 -68.07 -21.01
CA SER A 16 27.29 -67.84 -22.25
C SER A 16 28.20 -66.64 -22.05
N ARG A 17 29.43 -66.94 -21.61
CA ARG A 17 30.55 -66.01 -21.59
C ARG A 17 30.99 -65.85 -23.04
N LYS A 18 30.42 -64.87 -23.75
CA LYS A 18 31.10 -64.24 -24.89
C LYS A 18 31.85 -63.06 -24.31
N GLU A 19 33.17 -63.10 -24.41
CA GLU A 19 34.03 -61.93 -24.21
C GLU A 19 33.44 -60.81 -25.07
N ARG A 20 32.89 -59.78 -24.41
CA ARG A 20 32.42 -58.58 -25.08
C ARG A 20 33.67 -57.79 -25.43
N GLU A 21 33.84 -57.53 -26.71
CA GLU A 21 34.70 -56.45 -27.21
C GLU A 21 34.44 -55.18 -26.39
N PRO A 22 35.46 -54.35 -26.13
CA PRO A 22 35.25 -53.10 -25.41
C PRO A 22 34.20 -52.28 -26.16
N LEU A 23 33.04 -52.09 -25.52
CA LEU A 23 31.96 -51.24 -26.02
C LEU A 23 32.58 -49.89 -26.42
N SER A 24 32.27 -49.44 -27.62
CA SER A 24 32.68 -48.10 -28.07
C SER A 24 32.19 -47.06 -27.06
N PHE A 25 32.91 -45.94 -26.89
CA PHE A 25 32.51 -44.89 -25.93
C PHE A 25 31.03 -44.46 -26.11
N GLU A 26 30.52 -44.51 -27.34
CA GLU A 26 29.11 -44.24 -27.68
C GLU A 26 28.10 -45.27 -27.13
N GLU A 27 28.52 -46.52 -26.90
CA GLU A 27 27.69 -47.59 -26.32
C GLU A 27 27.67 -47.57 -24.77
N THR A 28 28.54 -46.76 -24.15
CA THR A 28 28.50 -46.48 -22.69
C THR A 28 27.63 -45.29 -22.31
N LEU A 29 27.13 -44.53 -23.29
CA LEU A 29 26.25 -43.38 -23.07
C LEU A 29 24.80 -43.83 -22.87
N SER A 30 24.10 -43.21 -21.92
CA SER A 30 22.66 -43.45 -21.73
C SER A 30 21.85 -42.78 -22.85
N SER A 31 20.86 -43.50 -23.40
CA SER A 31 19.92 -42.93 -24.38
C SER A 31 19.09 -41.85 -23.71
N VAL A 32 19.00 -40.67 -24.33
CA VAL A 32 18.32 -39.51 -23.76
C VAL A 32 16.87 -39.78 -23.36
N ASP A 33 16.14 -40.58 -24.14
CA ASP A 33 14.73 -40.88 -23.92
C ASP A 33 14.44 -41.92 -22.84
N GLU A 34 15.47 -42.43 -22.18
CA GLU A 34 15.39 -43.37 -21.05
C GLU A 34 15.65 -42.66 -19.70
N VAL A 35 15.96 -41.37 -19.71
CA VAL A 35 16.34 -40.58 -18.53
C VAL A 35 15.13 -39.77 -18.04
N PRO A 36 14.84 -39.74 -16.72
CA PRO A 36 13.75 -38.92 -16.14
C PRO A 36 13.80 -37.45 -16.56
N ASP A 37 15.00 -36.89 -16.71
CA ASP A 37 15.23 -35.50 -17.10
C ASP A 37 14.63 -35.17 -18.48
N PHE A 38 14.55 -36.11 -19.42
CA PHE A 38 13.91 -35.85 -20.72
C PHE A 38 12.38 -35.76 -20.62
N HIS A 39 11.78 -36.36 -19.59
CA HIS A 39 10.34 -36.28 -19.35
C HIS A 39 9.94 -34.98 -18.63
N ASP A 40 10.88 -34.30 -17.97
CA ASP A 40 10.68 -32.95 -17.47
C ASP A 40 10.78 -31.93 -18.64
N PRO A 41 9.70 -31.22 -19.00
CA PRO A 41 9.75 -30.21 -20.04
C PRO A 41 10.66 -29.02 -19.69
N PHE A 42 11.02 -28.85 -18.42
CA PHE A 42 11.84 -27.76 -17.92
C PHE A 42 13.32 -28.12 -17.75
N SER A 43 13.72 -29.37 -18.03
CA SER A 43 15.10 -29.79 -17.94
C SER A 43 15.97 -29.10 -18.99
N ASP A 44 17.26 -28.96 -18.68
CA ASP A 44 18.22 -28.32 -19.60
C ASP A 44 18.31 -29.08 -20.93
N LEU A 45 18.06 -30.39 -20.88
CA LEU A 45 18.04 -31.29 -22.02
C LEU A 45 16.83 -31.02 -22.92
N SER A 46 15.62 -31.00 -22.35
CA SER A 46 14.38 -30.72 -23.08
C SER A 46 14.40 -29.33 -23.71
N LEU A 47 14.81 -28.32 -22.93
CA LEU A 47 14.93 -26.93 -23.38
C LEU A 47 15.95 -26.77 -24.52
N PHE A 48 17.08 -27.48 -24.45
CA PHE A 48 18.06 -27.51 -25.53
C PHE A 48 17.44 -28.04 -26.82
N LEU A 49 16.76 -29.18 -26.76
CA LEU A 49 16.13 -29.78 -27.95
C LEU A 49 15.04 -28.88 -28.53
N PHE A 50 14.17 -28.30 -27.71
CA PHE A 50 13.13 -27.37 -28.19
C PHE A 50 13.72 -26.14 -28.86
N LYS A 51 14.75 -25.51 -28.25
CA LYS A 51 15.42 -24.33 -28.82
C LYS A 51 16.08 -24.64 -30.17
N HIS A 52 16.76 -25.79 -30.27
CA HIS A 52 17.40 -26.20 -31.52
C HIS A 52 16.38 -26.57 -32.61
N LEU A 53 15.29 -27.25 -32.26
CA LEU A 53 14.21 -27.56 -33.19
C LEU A 53 13.53 -26.27 -33.68
N LYS A 54 13.18 -25.33 -32.79
CA LYS A 54 12.58 -24.04 -33.15
C LYS A 54 13.44 -23.28 -34.16
N ASN A 55 14.76 -23.23 -33.95
CA ASN A 55 15.67 -22.51 -34.83
C ASN A 55 15.94 -23.24 -36.17
N SER A 56 15.89 -24.57 -36.17
CA SER A 56 16.20 -25.38 -37.35
C SER A 56 15.01 -25.54 -38.29
N LEU A 57 13.77 -25.57 -37.77
CA LEU A 57 12.57 -25.86 -38.56
C LEU A 57 12.17 -24.78 -39.59
N PRO A 58 12.30 -23.46 -39.33
CA PRO A 58 12.08 -22.42 -40.34
C PRO A 58 12.97 -22.61 -41.57
N ASN A 59 14.25 -22.93 -41.37
CA ASN A 59 15.23 -23.16 -42.44
C ASN A 59 14.96 -24.45 -43.22
N LEU A 60 14.15 -25.35 -42.66
CA LEU A 60 13.76 -26.64 -43.24
C LEU A 60 12.33 -26.61 -43.83
N GLY A 61 11.66 -25.45 -43.85
CA GLY A 61 10.34 -25.26 -44.45
C GLY A 61 9.14 -25.67 -43.58
N PHE A 62 9.28 -25.65 -42.24
CA PHE A 62 8.25 -26.00 -41.25
C PHE A 62 7.44 -27.27 -41.62
N PRO A 63 8.08 -28.45 -41.63
CA PRO A 63 7.44 -29.69 -42.02
C PRO A 63 6.29 -30.05 -41.09
N LYS A 64 5.12 -30.40 -41.66
CA LYS A 64 3.93 -30.82 -40.90
C LYS A 64 4.00 -32.27 -40.39
N LYS A 65 4.98 -33.06 -40.84
CA LYS A 65 5.14 -34.49 -40.52
C LYS A 65 6.62 -34.86 -40.40
N TRP A 66 6.89 -35.87 -39.56
CA TRP A 66 8.22 -36.46 -39.45
C TRP A 66 8.60 -37.22 -40.73
N THR A 67 9.80 -37.01 -41.26
CA THR A 67 10.31 -37.71 -42.45
C THR A 67 11.76 -38.13 -42.25
N LEU A 68 12.24 -39.13 -42.99
CA LEU A 68 13.64 -39.60 -42.91
C LEU A 68 14.63 -38.48 -43.27
N LYS A 69 14.32 -37.67 -44.29
CA LYS A 69 15.13 -36.51 -44.68
C LYS A 69 15.20 -35.44 -43.58
N LEU A 70 14.08 -35.19 -42.88
CA LEU A 70 14.05 -34.28 -41.73
C LEU A 70 14.90 -34.82 -40.57
N GLN A 71 14.77 -36.12 -40.28
CA GLN A 71 15.54 -36.80 -39.26
C GLN A 71 17.05 -36.71 -39.49
N GLU A 72 17.52 -37.06 -40.69
CA GLU A 72 18.96 -37.00 -41.05
C GLU A 72 19.51 -35.57 -40.91
N ASN A 73 18.74 -34.58 -41.36
CA ASN A 73 19.13 -33.17 -41.26
C ASN A 73 19.20 -32.69 -39.80
N LEU A 74 18.19 -33.02 -38.98
CA LEU A 74 18.14 -32.61 -37.56
C LEU A 74 19.20 -33.32 -36.71
N ILE A 75 19.46 -34.60 -36.95
CA ILE A 75 20.55 -35.32 -36.27
C ILE A 75 21.88 -34.67 -36.64
N LYS A 76 22.14 -34.42 -37.92
CA LYS A 76 23.37 -33.80 -38.39
C LYS A 76 23.57 -32.39 -37.81
N SER A 77 22.50 -31.60 -37.68
CA SER A 77 22.60 -30.24 -37.16
C SER A 77 22.73 -30.16 -35.64
N ILE A 78 22.03 -31.02 -34.88
CA ILE A 78 21.92 -30.92 -33.42
C ILE A 78 23.04 -31.70 -32.70
N THR A 79 23.45 -32.85 -33.24
CA THR A 79 24.38 -33.79 -32.56
C THR A 79 25.73 -33.17 -32.18
N PRO A 80 26.40 -32.34 -33.01
CA PRO A 80 27.71 -31.78 -32.66
C PRO A 80 27.65 -30.91 -31.38
N GLU A 81 26.62 -30.07 -31.27
CA GLU A 81 26.46 -29.15 -30.15
C GLU A 81 25.86 -29.87 -28.93
N PHE A 82 24.99 -30.85 -29.15
CA PHE A 82 24.44 -31.72 -28.11
C PHE A 82 25.55 -32.49 -27.39
N SER A 83 26.44 -33.16 -28.14
CA SER A 83 27.51 -33.99 -27.57
C SER A 83 28.52 -33.18 -26.77
N LYS A 84 28.73 -31.92 -27.14
CA LYS A 84 29.59 -30.98 -26.39
C LYS A 84 28.95 -30.57 -25.06
N LYS A 85 27.64 -30.32 -25.05
CA LYS A 85 26.90 -29.82 -23.88
C LYS A 85 26.47 -30.93 -22.92
N PHE A 86 26.21 -32.12 -23.45
CA PHE A 86 25.67 -33.28 -22.75
C PHE A 86 26.54 -34.52 -23.03
N PRO A 87 27.82 -34.54 -22.60
CA PRO A 87 28.80 -35.54 -23.03
C PRO A 87 28.52 -36.96 -22.53
N PHE A 88 27.63 -37.12 -21.55
CA PHE A 88 27.23 -38.41 -20.97
C PHE A 88 25.96 -39.01 -21.59
N TYR A 89 25.37 -38.33 -22.58
CA TYR A 89 24.10 -38.70 -23.17
C TYR A 89 24.22 -38.90 -24.68
N ARG A 90 23.48 -39.88 -25.22
CA ARG A 90 23.36 -40.09 -26.67
C ARG A 90 22.02 -39.56 -27.18
N LEU A 91 22.07 -38.65 -28.17
CA LEU A 91 20.87 -38.12 -28.80
C LEU A 91 20.16 -39.19 -29.63
N GLY A 92 19.09 -39.77 -29.08
CA GLY A 92 18.24 -40.73 -29.77
C GLY A 92 17.29 -40.08 -30.77
N VAL A 93 17.03 -40.76 -31.89
CA VAL A 93 16.01 -40.35 -32.88
C VAL A 93 14.62 -40.24 -32.26
N SER A 94 14.30 -41.17 -31.36
CA SER A 94 13.05 -41.19 -30.59
C SER A 94 12.85 -39.90 -29.79
N ALA A 95 13.90 -39.43 -29.09
CA ALA A 95 13.87 -38.18 -28.33
C ALA A 95 13.60 -36.96 -29.22
N LEU A 96 14.31 -36.86 -30.36
CA LEU A 96 14.09 -35.78 -31.33
C LEU A 96 12.69 -35.80 -31.92
N LYS A 97 12.16 -36.99 -32.25
CA LYS A 97 10.81 -37.14 -32.79
C LYS A 97 9.74 -36.72 -31.78
N LYS A 98 9.85 -37.17 -30.52
CA LYS A 98 8.95 -36.77 -29.44
C LYS A 98 8.98 -35.25 -29.21
N ALA A 99 10.16 -34.64 -29.20
CA ALA A 99 10.31 -33.20 -29.03
C ALA A 99 9.70 -32.42 -30.22
N PHE A 100 9.89 -32.91 -31.44
CA PHE A 100 9.30 -32.34 -32.66
C PHE A 100 7.76 -32.42 -32.66
N GLU A 101 7.19 -33.58 -32.32
CA GLU A 101 5.74 -33.78 -32.25
C GLU A 101 5.11 -32.86 -31.20
N LYS A 102 5.76 -32.71 -30.04
CA LYS A 102 5.32 -31.81 -28.97
C LYS A 102 5.38 -30.34 -29.39
N LEU A 103 6.43 -29.93 -30.11
CA LEU A 103 6.54 -28.58 -30.67
C LEU A 103 5.44 -28.31 -31.69
N LEU A 104 5.19 -29.23 -32.63
CA LEU A 104 4.10 -29.11 -33.59
C LEU A 104 2.74 -28.99 -32.89
N TYR A 105 2.47 -29.82 -31.88
CA TYR A 105 1.23 -29.78 -31.13
C TYR A 105 0.95 -28.39 -30.53
N PHE A 106 1.93 -27.81 -29.83
CA PHE A 106 1.75 -26.49 -29.23
C PHE A 106 1.68 -25.38 -30.29
N CYS A 107 2.49 -25.45 -31.36
CA CYS A 107 2.39 -24.50 -32.48
C CYS A 107 1.01 -24.56 -33.14
N ASP A 108 0.43 -25.75 -33.32
CA ASP A 108 -0.90 -25.94 -33.88
C ASP A 108 -2.02 -25.39 -32.99
N ILE A 109 -1.84 -25.40 -31.67
CA ILE A 109 -2.80 -24.78 -30.73
C ILE A 109 -2.82 -23.26 -30.86
N VAL A 110 -1.68 -22.63 -31.12
CA VAL A 110 -1.55 -21.16 -31.10
C VAL A 110 -1.62 -20.51 -32.48
N LYS A 111 -1.45 -21.26 -33.58
CA LYS A 111 -1.33 -20.73 -34.96
C LYS A 111 -2.53 -19.89 -35.43
N ASP A 112 -3.74 -20.24 -35.00
CA ASP A 112 -4.98 -19.58 -35.46
C ASP A 112 -5.29 -18.31 -34.64
N HIS A 113 -4.46 -18.02 -33.63
CA HIS A 113 -4.64 -16.89 -32.73
C HIS A 113 -3.58 -15.82 -32.98
N LYS A 114 -3.95 -14.77 -33.72
CA LYS A 114 -3.06 -13.63 -34.04
C LYS A 114 -2.45 -12.96 -32.80
N GLU A 115 -3.15 -13.00 -31.66
CA GLU A 115 -2.68 -12.43 -30.38
C GLU A 115 -1.76 -13.36 -29.57
N ALA A 116 -1.60 -14.62 -29.97
CA ALA A 116 -0.81 -15.61 -29.24
C ALA A 116 0.69 -15.35 -29.32
N PHE A 117 1.14 -14.56 -30.28
CA PHE A 117 2.51 -14.11 -30.40
C PHE A 117 2.63 -12.61 -30.12
N SER A 118 3.67 -12.23 -29.39
CA SER A 118 4.07 -10.83 -29.22
C SER A 118 4.76 -10.29 -30.48
N GLN A 119 4.97 -8.98 -30.54
CA GLN A 119 5.62 -8.32 -31.67
C GLN A 119 7.07 -8.80 -31.90
N ASP A 120 7.74 -9.32 -30.86
CA ASP A 120 9.07 -9.95 -30.94
C ASP A 120 9.02 -11.46 -31.27
N GLY A 121 7.85 -12.01 -31.62
CA GLY A 121 7.68 -13.39 -32.06
C GLY A 121 7.73 -14.45 -30.96
N LYS A 122 7.64 -14.03 -29.68
CA LYS A 122 7.52 -14.92 -28.52
C LYS A 122 6.06 -15.18 -28.17
N LEU A 123 5.78 -16.15 -27.31
CA LEU A 123 4.43 -16.36 -26.81
C LEU A 123 3.97 -15.18 -25.96
N ASN A 124 2.76 -14.70 -26.23
CA ASN A 124 2.07 -13.70 -25.44
C ASN A 124 1.46 -14.35 -24.19
N LEU A 125 2.16 -14.21 -23.05
CA LEU A 125 1.72 -14.78 -21.78
C LEU A 125 0.32 -14.29 -21.36
N SER A 126 0.03 -13.01 -21.56
CA SER A 126 -1.27 -12.42 -21.20
C SER A 126 -2.42 -13.05 -21.99
N PHE A 127 -2.19 -13.36 -23.26
CA PHE A 127 -3.15 -14.10 -24.08
C PHE A 127 -3.37 -15.52 -23.53
N LEU A 128 -2.30 -16.27 -23.26
CA LEU A 128 -2.40 -17.64 -22.75
C LEU A 128 -3.13 -17.71 -21.41
N ILE A 129 -2.88 -16.78 -20.49
CA ILE A 129 -3.59 -16.70 -19.21
C ILE A 129 -5.08 -16.43 -19.45
N ARG A 130 -5.43 -15.43 -20.28
CA ARG A 130 -6.83 -15.10 -20.60
C ARG A 130 -7.58 -16.29 -21.18
N GLU A 131 -7.02 -16.94 -22.19
CA GLU A 131 -7.69 -18.08 -22.85
C GLU A 131 -7.96 -19.24 -21.88
N ASN A 132 -6.97 -19.58 -21.03
CA ASN A 132 -7.14 -20.67 -20.07
C ASN A 132 -8.11 -20.31 -18.92
N LEU A 133 -8.32 -19.02 -18.63
CA LEU A 133 -9.27 -18.57 -17.60
C LEU A 133 -10.71 -18.40 -18.12
N LYS A 134 -10.97 -18.42 -19.44
CA LYS A 134 -12.32 -18.28 -20.01
C LYS A 134 -13.32 -19.28 -19.43
N THR A 135 -12.88 -20.54 -19.28
CA THR A 135 -13.72 -21.63 -18.80
C THR A 135 -13.81 -21.68 -17.27
N PHE A 136 -12.93 -20.96 -16.56
CA PHE A 136 -12.84 -21.03 -15.11
C PHE A 136 -14.11 -20.54 -14.40
N ARG A 137 -14.78 -19.52 -14.94
CA ARG A 137 -16.03 -19.00 -14.35
C ARG A 137 -17.16 -20.04 -14.31
N PHE A 138 -17.10 -21.04 -15.18
CA PHE A 138 -18.09 -22.13 -15.27
C PHE A 138 -17.70 -23.36 -14.45
N PHE A 139 -16.52 -23.38 -13.82
CA PHE A 139 -16.15 -24.44 -12.89
C PHE A 139 -16.96 -24.30 -11.60
N THR A 140 -18.08 -25.02 -11.55
CA THR A 140 -18.86 -25.31 -10.34
C THR A 140 -18.28 -26.54 -9.64
N THR A 141 -17.00 -26.53 -9.29
CA THR A 141 -16.41 -27.70 -8.61
C THR A 141 -16.68 -27.65 -7.10
N PRO A 142 -17.16 -28.76 -6.50
CA PRO A 142 -17.48 -28.84 -5.08
C PRO A 142 -16.21 -28.78 -4.24
N SER A 143 -16.17 -27.88 -3.26
CA SER A 143 -15.46 -27.88 -1.96
C SER A 143 -14.04 -28.48 -1.76
N TYR A 144 -13.37 -29.09 -2.75
CA TYR A 144 -12.15 -29.88 -2.53
C TYR A 144 -10.94 -29.47 -3.37
N LEU A 145 -11.10 -28.79 -4.51
CA LEU A 145 -9.95 -28.22 -5.23
C LEU A 145 -9.70 -26.79 -4.73
N GLN A 146 -8.68 -26.65 -3.90
CA GLN A 146 -8.17 -25.34 -3.48
C GLN A 146 -7.87 -24.51 -4.74
N PRO A 147 -8.41 -23.28 -4.88
CA PRO A 147 -8.16 -22.38 -6.01
C PRO A 147 -6.69 -22.29 -6.44
N TYR A 148 -5.77 -22.40 -5.48
CA TYR A 148 -4.34 -22.43 -5.74
C TYR A 148 -3.86 -23.62 -6.59
N HIS A 149 -4.37 -24.84 -6.37
CA HIS A 149 -3.97 -26.00 -7.15
C HIS A 149 -4.36 -25.86 -8.63
N PHE A 150 -5.53 -25.27 -8.90
CA PHE A 150 -5.92 -24.98 -10.27
C PHE A 150 -4.99 -23.96 -10.93
N ALA A 151 -4.63 -22.88 -10.21
CA ALA A 151 -3.66 -21.91 -10.69
C ALA A 151 -2.30 -22.56 -11.02
N GLN A 152 -1.85 -23.50 -10.17
CA GLN A 152 -0.60 -24.23 -10.35
C GLN A 152 -0.66 -25.16 -11.59
N GLN A 153 -1.77 -25.88 -11.78
CA GLN A 153 -1.97 -26.72 -12.96
C GLN A 153 -1.98 -25.90 -14.25
N LEU A 154 -2.66 -24.75 -14.25
CA LEU A 154 -2.63 -23.82 -15.37
C LEU A 154 -1.22 -23.26 -15.61
N ALA A 155 -0.50 -22.90 -14.55
CA ALA A 155 0.86 -22.40 -14.66
C ALA A 155 1.82 -23.45 -15.23
N LEU A 156 1.68 -24.72 -14.84
CA LEU A 156 2.45 -25.83 -15.42
C LEU A 156 2.15 -26.00 -16.90
N LYS A 157 0.87 -25.99 -17.29
CA LYS A 157 0.45 -26.10 -18.70
C LYS A 157 0.96 -24.94 -19.56
N ILE A 158 0.80 -23.70 -19.07
CA ILE A 158 1.29 -22.49 -19.77
C ILE A 158 2.82 -22.51 -19.81
N GLY A 159 3.46 -22.88 -18.71
CA GLY A 159 4.92 -22.98 -18.62
C GLY A 159 5.49 -24.02 -19.58
N GLU A 160 4.85 -25.18 -19.72
CA GLU A 160 5.24 -26.21 -20.68
C GLU A 160 5.11 -25.70 -22.12
N CYS A 161 4.03 -24.99 -22.44
CA CYS A 161 3.87 -24.33 -23.74
C CYS A 161 5.02 -23.34 -24.02
N MET A 162 5.39 -22.52 -23.02
CA MET A 162 6.53 -21.59 -23.10
C MET A 162 7.87 -22.31 -23.26
N ALA A 163 8.10 -23.37 -22.50
CA ALA A 163 9.33 -24.17 -22.57
C ALA A 163 9.49 -24.80 -23.96
N VAL A 164 8.39 -25.30 -24.54
CA VAL A 164 8.39 -25.95 -25.84
C VAL A 164 8.53 -24.95 -26.99
N ILE A 165 7.72 -23.88 -27.00
CA ILE A 165 7.72 -22.92 -28.12
C ILE A 165 8.87 -21.92 -28.03
N ASP A 166 9.20 -21.42 -26.84
CA ASP A 166 10.23 -20.39 -26.65
C ASP A 166 11.59 -20.94 -26.19
N GLY A 167 11.66 -22.20 -25.76
CA GLY A 167 12.91 -22.82 -25.31
C GLY A 167 13.43 -22.23 -23.99
N ASN A 168 12.58 -21.54 -23.23
CA ASN A 168 12.96 -20.84 -22.00
C ASN A 168 12.36 -21.55 -20.78
N ARG A 169 13.14 -21.65 -19.69
CA ARG A 169 12.62 -22.15 -18.41
C ARG A 169 11.65 -21.12 -17.81
N PRO A 170 10.36 -21.43 -17.66
CA PRO A 170 9.40 -20.52 -17.03
C PRO A 170 9.60 -20.47 -15.51
N LYS A 171 9.35 -19.31 -14.91
CA LYS A 171 9.25 -19.18 -13.45
C LYS A 171 7.85 -19.63 -13.00
N ILE A 172 7.65 -20.93 -12.83
CA ILE A 172 6.33 -21.54 -12.55
C ILE A 172 5.67 -20.93 -11.31
N GLU A 173 6.43 -20.67 -10.24
CA GLU A 173 5.89 -20.05 -9.03
C GLU A 173 5.34 -18.65 -9.28
N ALA A 174 6.09 -17.79 -9.98
CA ALA A 174 5.66 -16.45 -10.34
C ALA A 174 4.39 -16.49 -11.21
N LEU A 175 4.38 -17.39 -12.19
CA LEU A 175 3.23 -17.59 -13.07
C LEU A 175 1.99 -18.09 -12.30
N THR A 176 2.18 -19.01 -11.35
CA THR A 176 1.12 -19.50 -10.48
C THR A 176 0.51 -18.37 -9.67
N LYS A 177 1.32 -17.48 -9.08
CA LYS A 177 0.85 -16.29 -8.35
C LYS A 177 0.07 -15.36 -9.26
N THR A 178 0.55 -15.09 -10.48
CA THR A 178 -0.14 -14.24 -11.46
C THR A 178 -1.51 -14.82 -11.87
N VAL A 179 -1.58 -16.12 -12.18
CA VAL A 179 -2.84 -16.78 -12.52
C VAL A 179 -3.81 -16.74 -11.34
N TRP A 180 -3.33 -17.08 -10.15
CA TRP A 180 -4.13 -17.09 -8.93
C TRP A 180 -4.71 -15.70 -8.59
N ALA A 181 -3.90 -14.65 -8.73
CA ALA A 181 -4.29 -13.26 -8.46
C ALA A 181 -5.49 -12.82 -9.31
N ILE A 182 -5.61 -13.30 -10.55
CA ILE A 182 -6.76 -13.01 -11.42
C ILE A 182 -7.90 -13.98 -11.17
N GLN A 183 -7.59 -15.27 -11.04
CA GLN A 183 -8.55 -16.35 -10.85
C GLN A 183 -9.46 -16.10 -9.64
N ARG A 184 -8.92 -15.62 -8.51
CA ARG A 184 -9.72 -15.33 -7.31
C ARG A 184 -10.84 -14.32 -7.58
N HIS A 185 -10.62 -13.33 -8.45
CA HIS A 185 -11.62 -12.31 -8.77
C HIS A 185 -12.79 -12.83 -9.60
N LEU A 186 -12.67 -14.03 -10.18
CA LEU A 186 -13.73 -14.72 -10.90
C LEU A 186 -14.62 -15.57 -9.98
N LEU A 187 -14.19 -15.80 -8.73
CA LEU A 187 -14.95 -16.57 -7.74
C LEU A 187 -16.08 -15.73 -7.14
N LYS A 188 -17.23 -16.37 -6.91
CA LYS A 188 -18.41 -15.76 -6.27
C LYS A 188 -18.29 -15.79 -4.75
N GLU A 189 -17.94 -16.95 -4.18
CA GLU A 189 -17.81 -17.14 -2.74
C GLU A 189 -16.42 -16.80 -2.21
N LEU A 190 -16.40 -16.09 -1.09
CA LEU A 190 -15.20 -15.78 -0.32
C LEU A 190 -15.07 -16.84 0.80
N VAL A 191 -14.33 -17.91 0.56
CA VAL A 191 -13.95 -18.85 1.63
C VAL A 191 -12.53 -18.50 2.07
N PRO A 192 -12.31 -17.81 3.22
CA PRO A 192 -11.03 -17.21 3.55
C PRO A 192 -9.85 -18.19 3.55
N LYS A 193 -10.07 -19.44 4.00
CA LYS A 193 -9.06 -20.51 4.00
C LYS A 193 -8.75 -21.09 2.61
N ALA A 194 -9.69 -21.00 1.67
CA ALA A 194 -9.49 -21.50 0.31
C ALA A 194 -8.94 -20.43 -0.63
N THR A 195 -9.11 -19.16 -0.28
CA THR A 195 -8.68 -18.00 -1.08
C THR A 195 -7.42 -17.34 -0.53
N SER A 196 -6.73 -17.93 0.44
CA SER A 196 -5.38 -17.49 0.86
C SER A 196 -4.33 -18.18 -0.01
N SER A 197 -3.46 -17.41 -0.65
CA SER A 197 -2.28 -17.98 -1.33
C SER A 197 -1.36 -18.55 -0.24
N PRO A 198 -0.85 -19.78 -0.38
CA PRO A 198 0.10 -20.37 0.58
C PRO A 198 1.45 -19.64 0.62
N TYR A 199 1.65 -18.66 -0.27
CA TYR A 199 2.88 -17.86 -0.38
C TYR A 199 2.66 -16.37 -0.04
N ASP A 200 1.43 -15.97 0.28
CA ASP A 200 1.09 -14.58 0.58
C ASP A 200 1.07 -14.39 2.10
N GLY A 201 2.24 -14.13 2.68
CA GLY A 201 2.26 -13.34 3.90
C GLY A 201 1.87 -11.92 3.51
N TYR A 202 0.66 -11.47 3.86
CA TYR A 202 0.23 -10.09 3.64
C TYR A 202 0.99 -9.18 4.61
N ASP A 203 2.14 -8.68 4.15
CA ASP A 203 3.05 -7.90 4.97
C ASP A 203 2.77 -6.38 4.86
N PHE A 204 3.60 -5.59 5.54
CA PHE A 204 3.46 -4.14 5.54
C PHE A 204 3.75 -3.51 4.16
N ILE A 205 4.62 -4.11 3.34
CA ILE A 205 4.88 -3.64 1.97
C ILE A 205 3.64 -3.90 1.10
N ASP A 206 2.99 -5.05 1.24
CA ASP A 206 1.74 -5.35 0.54
C ASP A 206 0.64 -4.37 0.93
N GLN A 207 0.50 -4.04 2.22
CA GLN A 207 -0.43 -3.01 2.70
C GLN A 207 -0.18 -1.66 2.03
N LEU A 208 1.08 -1.26 1.92
CA LEU A 208 1.48 0.00 1.32
C LEU A 208 1.23 0.04 -0.19
N ILE A 209 1.59 -1.03 -0.92
CA ILE A 209 1.31 -1.17 -2.35
C ILE A 209 -0.19 -1.07 -2.61
N VAL A 210 -1.00 -1.84 -1.88
CA VAL A 210 -2.46 -1.84 -2.05
C VAL A 210 -3.05 -0.49 -1.72
N LYS A 211 -2.60 0.16 -0.64
CA LYS A 211 -3.02 1.53 -0.29
C LYS A 211 -2.77 2.49 -1.45
N ILE A 212 -1.56 2.50 -2.01
CA ILE A 212 -1.20 3.38 -3.14
C ILE A 212 -2.07 3.06 -4.37
N ILE A 213 -2.31 1.79 -4.69
CA ILE A 213 -3.19 1.40 -5.80
C ILE A 213 -4.59 1.98 -5.62
N LEU A 214 -5.17 1.86 -4.42
CA LEU A 214 -6.53 2.34 -4.16
C LEU A 214 -6.62 3.86 -4.18
N GLU A 215 -5.62 4.56 -3.65
CA GLU A 215 -5.54 6.03 -3.69
C GLU A 215 -5.37 6.53 -5.13
N THR A 216 -4.47 5.92 -5.91
CA THR A 216 -4.24 6.30 -7.31
C THR A 216 -5.47 6.01 -8.18
N THR A 217 -6.12 4.85 -8.04
CA THR A 217 -7.34 4.53 -8.81
C THR A 217 -8.58 5.30 -8.35
N ALA A 218 -8.54 5.95 -7.19
CA ALA A 218 -9.55 6.93 -6.78
C ALA A 218 -9.28 8.32 -7.39
N LYS A 219 -8.00 8.71 -7.54
CA LYS A 219 -7.60 9.96 -8.22
C LYS A 219 -7.83 9.87 -9.74
N GLU A 220 -7.50 8.73 -10.35
CA GLU A 220 -7.59 8.49 -11.78
C GLU A 220 -8.37 7.18 -12.06
N PRO A 221 -9.72 7.23 -12.13
CA PRO A 221 -10.54 6.04 -12.28
C PRO A 221 -10.35 5.26 -13.58
N LEU A 222 -9.65 5.80 -14.58
CA LEU A 222 -9.40 5.13 -15.87
C LEU A 222 -7.91 4.85 -16.13
N ILE A 223 -7.07 4.94 -15.09
CA ILE A 223 -5.64 4.62 -15.18
C ILE A 223 -5.42 3.17 -15.64
N GLY A 224 -4.55 2.98 -16.63
CA GLY A 224 -4.22 1.65 -17.14
C GLY A 224 -3.29 0.87 -16.22
N SER A 225 -3.23 -0.45 -16.39
CA SER A 225 -2.43 -1.32 -15.51
C SER A 225 -0.93 -0.96 -15.51
N SER A 226 -0.36 -0.64 -16.68
CA SER A 226 1.05 -0.24 -16.80
C SER A 226 1.33 1.14 -16.20
N GLU A 227 0.42 2.10 -16.42
CA GLU A 227 0.50 3.45 -15.84
C GLU A 227 0.41 3.37 -14.31
N LEU A 228 -0.50 2.53 -13.80
CA LEU A 228 -0.68 2.26 -12.38
C LEU A 228 0.56 1.61 -11.76
N GLU A 229 1.18 0.63 -12.43
CA GLU A 229 2.45 0.04 -11.99
C GLU A 229 3.56 1.09 -11.85
N GLN A 230 3.68 1.99 -12.83
CA GLN A 230 4.66 3.06 -12.78
C GLN A 230 4.38 4.05 -11.65
N ALA A 231 3.12 4.49 -11.49
CA ALA A 231 2.70 5.39 -10.42
C ALA A 231 2.97 4.79 -9.02
N VAL A 232 2.74 3.49 -8.83
CA VAL A 232 3.04 2.79 -7.57
C VAL A 232 4.55 2.77 -7.30
N LYS A 233 5.37 2.48 -8.32
CA LYS A 233 6.85 2.49 -8.18
C LYS A 233 7.37 3.87 -7.82
N GLU A 234 6.90 4.91 -8.49
CA GLU A 234 7.31 6.30 -8.21
C GLU A 234 6.89 6.72 -6.80
N ASN A 235 5.67 6.39 -6.39
CA ASN A 235 5.18 6.71 -5.06
C ASN A 235 6.01 6.01 -3.98
N LEU A 236 6.31 4.71 -4.13
CA LEU A 236 7.18 3.97 -3.21
C LEU A 236 8.60 4.52 -3.17
N LYS A 237 9.20 4.83 -4.33
CA LYS A 237 10.56 5.42 -4.39
C LYS A 237 10.64 6.73 -3.64
N SER A 238 9.64 7.61 -3.77
CA SER A 238 9.62 8.88 -3.05
C SER A 238 9.41 8.73 -1.52
N LEU A 239 9.11 7.53 -1.00
CA LEU A 239 9.16 7.29 0.45
C LEU A 239 10.60 7.26 0.97
N ASN A 240 11.59 6.96 0.12
CA ASN A 240 13.01 7.11 0.47
C ASN A 240 13.43 8.58 0.64
N GLU A 241 12.63 9.52 0.13
CA GLU A 241 12.89 10.95 0.31
C GLU A 241 12.47 11.42 1.71
N LEU A 242 11.70 10.64 2.49
CA LEU A 242 11.35 11.01 3.86
C LEU A 242 12.63 11.32 4.66
N PRO A 243 12.66 12.42 5.46
CA PRO A 243 13.88 12.89 6.06
C PRO A 243 14.45 11.79 6.95
N ALA A 244 15.77 11.61 6.89
CA ALA A 244 16.47 10.82 7.88
C ALA A 244 16.39 11.55 9.23
N PHE A 245 15.26 11.42 9.94
CA PHE A 245 15.15 11.96 11.29
C PHE A 245 16.25 11.34 12.14
N SER A 246 17.17 12.14 12.66
CA SER A 246 18.29 11.61 13.45
C SER A 246 17.83 11.06 14.81
N SER A 247 16.61 11.39 15.24
CA SER A 247 15.94 10.80 16.41
C SER A 247 14.41 10.75 16.25
N LEU A 248 13.75 9.96 17.11
CA LEU A 248 12.28 9.92 17.22
C LEU A 248 11.69 11.28 17.64
N ASP A 249 12.41 12.04 18.46
CA ASP A 249 11.95 13.34 18.95
C ASP A 249 11.95 14.40 17.85
N GLN A 250 12.92 14.34 16.94
CA GLN A 250 12.91 15.19 15.74
C GLN A 250 11.74 14.86 14.83
N MET A 251 11.44 13.57 14.66
CA MET A 251 10.29 13.13 13.87
C MET A 251 8.97 13.63 14.49
N ASN A 252 8.83 13.52 15.82
CA ASN A 252 7.68 14.04 16.55
C ASN A 252 7.54 15.56 16.39
N SER A 253 8.63 16.29 16.57
CA SER A 253 8.65 17.75 16.44
C SER A 253 8.28 18.21 15.03
N CYS A 254 8.81 17.53 14.01
CA CYS A 254 8.50 17.82 12.61
C CYS A 254 7.02 17.56 12.29
N ILE A 255 6.49 16.38 12.64
CA ILE A 255 5.09 16.04 12.36
C ILE A 255 4.15 16.98 13.13
N SER A 256 4.43 17.27 14.39
CA SER A 256 3.60 18.15 15.22
C SER A 256 3.61 19.59 14.71
N ALA A 257 4.78 20.14 14.36
CA ALA A 257 4.89 21.48 13.79
C ALA A 257 4.16 21.60 12.45
N LEU A 258 4.28 20.59 11.58
CA LEU A 258 3.63 20.56 10.28
C LEU A 258 2.11 20.47 10.42
N LEU A 259 1.63 19.61 11.32
CA LEU A 259 0.22 19.48 11.66
C LEU A 259 -0.33 20.81 12.22
N ALA A 260 0.39 21.43 13.14
CA ALA A 260 0.01 22.70 13.74
C ALA A 260 -0.02 23.86 12.72
N GLU A 261 0.93 23.92 11.78
CA GLU A 261 0.93 24.90 10.68
C GLU A 261 -0.40 24.90 9.92
N LYS A 262 -0.97 23.71 9.72
CA LYS A 262 -2.18 23.50 8.93
C LYS A 262 -3.46 23.65 9.74
N LEU A 263 -3.49 23.12 10.97
CA LEU A 263 -4.68 23.18 11.81
C LEU A 263 -4.87 24.53 12.50
N TYR A 264 -3.79 25.28 12.76
CA TYR A 264 -3.88 26.54 13.51
C TYR A 264 -4.80 27.57 12.85
N PRO A 265 -4.68 27.92 11.55
CA PRO A 265 -5.51 28.95 10.90
C PRO A 265 -7.00 28.66 10.96
N THR A 266 -7.36 27.39 11.10
CA THR A 266 -8.73 26.88 11.04
C THR A 266 -9.23 26.39 12.39
N SER A 267 -8.38 26.45 13.41
CA SER A 267 -8.72 26.02 14.75
C SER A 267 -9.73 26.99 15.38
N ARG A 268 -10.54 26.47 16.31
CA ARG A 268 -11.49 27.29 17.06
C ARG A 268 -10.80 28.34 17.94
N PHE A 269 -9.46 28.30 18.08
CA PHE A 269 -8.65 29.36 18.69
C PHE A 269 -9.04 30.76 18.18
N HIS A 270 -9.33 30.88 16.88
CA HIS A 270 -9.65 32.16 16.26
C HIS A 270 -11.08 32.64 16.52
N SER A 271 -12.01 31.78 16.91
CA SER A 271 -13.40 32.16 17.21
C SER A 271 -13.72 32.14 18.70
N LEU A 272 -12.96 31.40 19.51
CA LEU A 272 -13.22 31.17 20.92
C LEU A 272 -12.73 32.30 21.84
N PHE A 273 -11.72 33.06 21.41
CA PHE A 273 -11.10 34.12 22.21
C PHE A 273 -11.30 35.52 21.60
N SER A 274 -11.38 36.55 22.46
CA SER A 274 -11.33 37.95 22.03
C SER A 274 -9.94 38.31 21.48
N SER A 275 -9.83 39.45 20.78
CA SER A 275 -8.53 39.93 20.26
C SER A 275 -7.48 40.08 21.39
N LEU A 276 -7.88 40.70 22.49
CA LEU A 276 -7.03 40.90 23.69
C LEU A 276 -6.60 39.57 24.31
N GLN A 277 -7.51 38.60 24.40
CA GLN A 277 -7.18 37.27 24.94
C GLN A 277 -6.20 36.53 24.03
N LYS A 278 -6.37 36.58 22.71
CA LYS A 278 -5.43 35.97 21.76
C LYS A 278 -4.04 36.56 21.89
N GLU A 279 -3.94 37.89 21.98
CA GLU A 279 -2.67 38.57 22.17
C GLU A 279 -2.01 38.16 23.49
N ALA A 280 -2.76 38.14 24.59
CA ALA A 280 -2.26 37.68 25.89
C ALA A 280 -1.76 36.24 25.84
N VAL A 281 -2.50 35.33 25.19
CA VAL A 281 -2.08 33.94 25.00
C VAL A 281 -0.78 33.87 24.19
N LEU A 282 -0.71 34.53 23.04
CA LEU A 282 0.47 34.49 22.19
C LEU A 282 1.70 35.10 22.89
N ASN A 283 1.54 36.21 23.61
CA ASN A 283 2.61 36.82 24.39
C ASN A 283 3.09 35.88 25.51
N PHE A 284 2.17 35.23 26.21
CA PHE A 284 2.50 34.22 27.23
C PHE A 284 3.33 33.07 26.63
N LEU A 285 2.88 32.48 25.52
CA LEU A 285 3.58 31.38 24.85
C LEU A 285 4.98 31.83 24.38
N ASN A 286 5.08 32.99 23.73
CA ASN A 286 6.35 33.52 23.20
C ASN A 286 7.37 33.79 24.31
N ARG A 287 6.94 34.40 25.43
CA ARG A 287 7.81 34.65 26.60
C ARG A 287 8.40 33.34 27.13
N HIS A 288 7.57 32.33 27.32
CA HIS A 288 7.99 31.07 27.91
C HIS A 288 8.83 30.21 26.95
N LEU A 289 8.55 30.28 25.65
CA LEU A 289 9.38 29.64 24.62
C LEU A 289 10.78 30.26 24.57
N ALA A 290 10.87 31.60 24.59
CA ALA A 290 12.16 32.30 24.57
C ALA A 290 13.04 31.87 25.75
N ALA A 291 12.50 31.91 26.97
CA ALA A 291 13.25 31.54 28.17
C ALA A 291 13.69 30.07 28.18
N SER A 292 12.90 29.16 27.60
CA SER A 292 13.22 27.73 27.52
C SER A 292 14.41 27.44 26.58
N ARG A 293 14.55 28.22 25.51
CA ARG A 293 15.67 28.07 24.54
C ARG A 293 17.01 28.38 25.16
N ASP A 294 17.03 29.42 25.97
CA ASP A 294 18.28 29.89 26.54
C ASP A 294 18.75 28.93 27.66
N ALA A 295 17.87 28.07 28.21
CA ALA A 295 18.08 27.33 29.49
C ALA A 295 18.60 25.91 29.31
N SER A 296 18.37 25.32 28.14
CA SER A 296 18.69 23.92 27.88
C SER A 296 19.19 23.78 26.44
N PRO A 297 20.40 23.25 26.21
CA PRO A 297 20.85 22.87 24.88
C PRO A 297 20.13 21.60 24.36
N SER A 298 19.51 20.78 25.22
CA SER A 298 18.68 19.66 24.79
C SER A 298 17.27 20.13 24.41
N LYS A 299 16.91 19.91 23.15
CA LYS A 299 15.65 20.32 22.53
C LYS A 299 14.54 19.27 22.70
N ASP A 300 14.24 18.84 23.93
CA ASP A 300 13.02 18.05 24.13
C ASP A 300 11.80 18.98 24.10
N HIS A 301 11.25 19.20 22.90
CA HIS A 301 10.04 19.98 22.70
C HIS A 301 8.84 19.45 23.49
N SER A 302 8.79 18.13 23.76
CA SER A 302 7.66 17.52 24.46
C SER A 302 7.67 17.87 25.95
N GLU A 303 8.85 18.05 26.55
CA GLU A 303 8.99 18.56 27.92
C GLU A 303 8.64 20.04 28.00
N ILE A 304 9.17 20.86 27.08
CA ILE A 304 8.90 22.30 27.01
C ILE A 304 7.39 22.55 26.92
N ILE A 305 6.69 21.82 26.06
CA ILE A 305 5.25 21.97 25.87
C ILE A 305 4.47 21.60 27.14
N ARG A 306 4.79 20.47 27.77
CA ARG A 306 4.15 20.05 29.03
C ARG A 306 4.33 21.11 30.12
N ARG A 307 5.52 21.68 30.22
CA ARG A 307 5.82 22.75 31.18
C ARG A 307 5.00 24.02 30.89
N ILE A 308 4.96 24.47 29.64
CA ILE A 308 4.23 25.69 29.26
C ILE A 308 2.72 25.51 29.48
N LEU A 309 2.14 24.35 29.13
CA LEU A 309 0.73 24.06 29.35
C LEU A 309 0.37 23.99 30.85
N ALA A 310 1.26 23.46 31.69
CA ALA A 310 1.09 23.46 33.15
C ALA A 310 1.12 24.89 33.72
N LEU A 311 2.09 25.71 33.28
CA LEU A 311 2.19 27.11 33.69
C LEU A 311 1.00 27.94 33.22
N TYR A 312 0.52 27.72 32.00
CA TYR A 312 -0.71 28.34 31.49
C TYR A 312 -1.90 28.03 32.41
N SER A 313 -2.05 26.76 32.80
CA SER A 313 -3.15 26.32 33.67
C SER A 313 -3.09 26.98 35.06
N LEU A 314 -1.89 27.26 35.57
CA LEU A 314 -1.72 28.01 36.82
C LEU A 314 -2.03 29.49 36.62
N ALA A 315 -1.51 30.11 35.55
CA ALA A 315 -1.67 31.52 35.24
C ALA A 315 -3.13 31.91 34.95
N ALA A 316 -3.86 31.08 34.20
CA ALA A 316 -5.27 31.32 33.88
C ALA A 316 -6.18 31.33 35.13
N ASN A 317 -5.79 30.61 36.19
CA ASN A 317 -6.51 30.50 37.46
C ASN A 317 -6.02 31.47 38.54
N LEU A 318 -5.17 32.45 38.19
CA LEU A 318 -4.77 33.49 39.13
C LEU A 318 -5.96 34.40 39.49
N PRO A 319 -6.01 34.94 40.73
CA PRO A 319 -6.94 36.01 41.07
C PRO A 319 -6.73 37.18 40.11
N LYS A 320 -7.83 37.75 39.58
CA LYS A 320 -7.78 38.75 38.49
C LYS A 320 -7.65 40.20 38.99
N ASP A 321 -7.73 40.39 40.30
CA ASP A 321 -7.84 41.66 41.01
C ASP A 321 -6.64 41.96 41.93
N LEU A 322 -5.53 41.23 41.80
CA LEU A 322 -4.31 41.53 42.55
C LEU A 322 -3.75 42.90 42.19
N THR A 323 -3.47 43.67 43.23
CA THR A 323 -2.81 44.97 43.12
C THR A 323 -1.29 44.82 43.00
N LYS A 324 -0.63 45.84 42.44
CA LYS A 324 0.84 45.90 42.39
C LYS A 324 1.48 45.81 43.78
N CYS A 325 0.84 46.35 44.82
CA CYS A 325 1.31 46.27 46.20
C CYS A 325 1.29 44.84 46.73
N GLN A 326 0.20 44.10 46.53
CA GLN A 326 0.10 42.70 46.96
C GLN A 326 1.12 41.80 46.25
N LEU A 327 1.36 42.04 44.95
CA LEU A 327 2.42 41.34 44.22
C LEU A 327 3.82 41.70 44.72
N LYS A 328 4.06 42.96 45.09
CA LYS A 328 5.33 43.39 45.71
C LYS A 328 5.58 42.65 47.02
N GLU A 329 4.61 42.62 47.93
CA GLU A 329 4.72 41.90 49.21
C GLU A 329 4.96 40.40 49.01
N ALA A 330 4.25 39.78 48.06
CA ALA A 330 4.43 38.37 47.73
C ALA A 330 5.81 38.07 47.15
N LEU A 331 6.31 38.95 46.27
CA LEU A 331 7.63 38.83 45.65
C LEU A 331 8.73 38.93 46.70
N LYS A 332 8.64 39.90 47.62
CA LYS A 332 9.59 40.06 48.72
C LYS A 332 9.65 38.86 49.67
N ALA A 333 8.55 38.12 49.81
CA ALA A 333 8.49 36.93 50.66
C ALA A 333 9.17 35.69 50.03
N ILE A 334 9.36 35.66 48.70
CA ILE A 334 9.99 34.53 47.98
C ILE A 334 11.37 34.87 47.41
N TYR A 335 11.75 36.15 47.39
CA TYR A 335 13.01 36.58 46.82
C TYR A 335 14.18 36.11 47.70
N PRO A 336 15.26 35.51 47.14
CA PRO A 336 16.27 34.78 47.93
C PRO A 336 16.92 35.58 49.07
N PHE A 337 17.02 36.91 48.91
CA PHE A 337 17.68 37.82 49.85
C PHE A 337 16.74 38.54 50.82
N GLN A 338 15.43 38.36 50.69
CA GLN A 338 14.43 38.95 51.57
C GLN A 338 13.57 37.86 52.21
N LYS A 339 13.63 37.74 53.53
CA LYS A 339 12.81 36.79 54.32
C LYS A 339 11.65 37.53 54.97
N GLU A 340 10.88 38.27 54.16
CA GLU A 340 9.67 38.91 54.66
C GLU A 340 8.58 37.86 54.94
N LYS A 341 7.64 38.20 55.82
CA LYS A 341 6.55 37.30 56.21
C LYS A 341 5.64 37.06 55.01
N ARG A 342 5.38 35.79 54.71
CA ARG A 342 4.54 35.38 53.57
C ARG A 342 3.10 35.89 53.71
N PRO A 343 2.59 36.75 52.81
CA PRO A 343 1.21 37.23 52.87
C PRO A 343 0.19 36.11 52.62
N SER A 344 -1.06 36.29 53.07
CA SER A 344 -2.12 35.30 52.91
C SER A 344 -2.73 35.34 51.49
N LEU A 345 -1.95 34.92 50.50
CA LEU A 345 -2.36 34.79 49.09
C LEU A 345 -2.46 33.32 48.67
N ASN A 346 -3.18 33.05 47.59
CA ASN A 346 -3.30 31.70 47.04
C ASN A 346 -1.92 31.15 46.63
N GLN A 347 -1.68 29.85 46.86
CA GLN A 347 -0.45 29.15 46.46
C GLN A 347 -0.13 29.32 44.97
N SER A 348 -1.15 29.45 44.11
CA SER A 348 -0.98 29.70 42.67
C SER A 348 -0.21 30.99 42.37
N VAL A 349 -0.40 32.04 43.18
CA VAL A 349 0.33 33.32 43.05
C VAL A 349 1.82 33.10 43.30
N TYR A 350 2.17 32.36 44.35
CA TYR A 350 3.57 32.05 44.67
C TYR A 350 4.23 31.16 43.62
N ALA A 351 3.48 30.19 43.09
CA ALA A 351 3.95 29.34 41.99
C ALA A 351 4.22 30.15 40.72
N PHE A 352 3.30 31.07 40.36
CA PHE A 352 3.48 31.98 39.23
C PHE A 352 4.70 32.87 39.42
N LEU A 353 4.83 33.55 40.56
CA LEU A 353 5.98 34.42 40.84
C LEU A 353 7.32 33.67 40.80
N SER A 354 7.35 32.45 41.35
CA SER A 354 8.55 31.60 41.31
C SER A 354 8.90 31.18 39.88
N ALA A 355 7.89 30.88 39.05
CA ALA A 355 8.10 30.56 37.65
C ALA A 355 8.63 31.76 36.86
N GLU A 356 8.06 32.95 37.03
CA GLU A 356 8.52 34.18 36.37
C GLU A 356 9.95 34.55 36.80
N LEU A 357 10.28 34.45 38.09
CA LEU A 357 11.66 34.65 38.57
C LEU A 357 12.66 33.69 37.93
N LEU A 358 12.27 32.43 37.75
CA LEU A 358 13.11 31.44 37.10
C LEU A 358 13.26 31.68 35.59
N LEU A 359 12.22 32.20 34.92
CA LEU A 359 12.28 32.61 33.51
C LEU A 359 13.25 33.76 33.30
N MET A 360 13.32 34.69 34.25
CA MET A 360 14.22 35.84 34.21
C MET A 360 15.70 35.46 34.37
N ARG A 361 16.03 34.19 34.64
CA ARG A 361 17.40 33.70 34.90
C ARG A 361 18.14 34.60 35.89
N ASN A 362 17.43 35.04 36.92
CA ASN A 362 18.08 35.72 38.02
C ASN A 362 18.88 34.65 38.78
N ASP A 363 20.01 34.25 38.21
CA ASP A 363 21.16 33.70 38.91
C ASP A 363 21.46 34.75 39.97
N GLU A 364 20.95 34.61 41.20
CA GLU A 364 21.47 35.16 42.46
C GLU A 364 21.98 36.64 42.53
N HIS A 365 21.79 37.48 41.50
CA HIS A 365 22.46 38.77 41.34
C HIS A 365 21.43 39.90 41.41
N GLY A 366 21.23 40.42 42.63
CA GLY A 366 21.16 41.85 42.95
C GLY A 366 20.17 42.80 42.24
N GLN A 367 19.31 42.36 41.32
CA GLN A 367 18.36 43.25 40.64
C GLN A 367 17.41 43.89 41.67
N GLU A 368 17.15 45.20 41.49
CA GLU A 368 16.21 45.91 42.35
C GLU A 368 14.82 45.29 42.21
N ILE A 369 14.18 45.01 43.35
CA ILE A 369 12.83 44.43 43.41
C ILE A 369 11.82 45.25 42.62
N ASP A 370 12.01 46.57 42.52
CA ASP A 370 11.11 47.43 41.76
C ASP A 370 11.23 47.25 40.23
N GLU A 371 12.38 46.80 39.73
CA GLU A 371 12.56 46.43 38.32
C GLU A 371 11.92 45.07 38.03
N ILE A 372 12.17 44.08 38.91
CA ILE A 372 11.54 42.77 38.83
C ILE A 372 10.01 42.90 38.92
N LEU A 373 9.53 43.74 39.84
CA LEU A 373 8.11 44.01 40.02
C LEU A 373 7.47 44.60 38.77
N LYS A 374 8.16 45.46 37.99
CA LYS A 374 7.62 45.96 36.72
C LYS A 374 7.38 44.80 35.75
N ILE A 375 8.36 43.92 35.58
CA ILE A 375 8.29 42.78 34.64
C ILE A 375 7.21 41.79 35.07
N VAL A 376 7.23 41.38 36.34
CA VAL A 376 6.26 40.46 36.93
C VAL A 376 4.84 41.04 36.89
N PHE A 377 4.68 42.35 37.12
CA PHE A 377 3.37 42.99 37.05
C PHE A 377 2.82 43.01 35.63
N THR A 378 3.65 43.27 34.61
CA THR A 378 3.25 43.14 33.21
C THR A 378 2.87 41.70 32.86
N ALA A 379 3.67 40.71 33.28
CA ALA A 379 3.34 39.30 33.09
C ALA A 379 2.03 38.90 33.77
N TYR A 380 1.77 39.43 34.97
CA TYR A 380 0.51 39.23 35.69
C TYR A 380 -0.68 39.88 34.96
N GLN A 381 -0.54 41.11 34.45
CA GLN A 381 -1.60 41.78 33.70
C GLN A 381 -2.01 40.97 32.47
N GLU A 382 -1.04 40.38 31.77
CA GLU A 382 -1.32 39.45 30.67
C GLU A 382 -1.94 38.13 31.16
N ALA A 383 -1.41 37.55 32.23
CA ALA A 383 -1.95 36.32 32.84
C ALA A 383 -3.40 36.50 33.32
N ALA A 384 -3.75 37.69 33.80
CA ALA A 384 -5.11 38.05 34.19
C ALA A 384 -6.06 38.03 32.98
N LEU A 385 -5.58 38.32 31.77
CA LEU A 385 -6.38 38.22 30.55
C LEU A 385 -6.48 36.78 30.02
N LEU A 386 -5.71 35.83 30.54
CA LEU A 386 -5.77 34.44 30.07
C LEU A 386 -7.12 33.80 30.42
N PRO A 387 -7.82 33.20 29.43
CA PRO A 387 -9.04 32.45 29.65
C PRO A 387 -8.76 31.11 30.35
N ALA A 388 -9.68 30.70 31.23
CA ALA A 388 -9.70 29.34 31.76
C ALA A 388 -10.19 28.37 30.67
N LEU A 389 -9.50 27.24 30.51
CA LEU A 389 -9.75 26.30 29.42
C LEU A 389 -10.18 24.93 29.93
N SER A 390 -11.17 24.35 29.28
CA SER A 390 -11.48 22.92 29.34
C SER A 390 -10.37 22.08 28.69
N GLU A 391 -10.37 20.76 28.93
CA GLU A 391 -9.40 19.86 28.30
C GLU A 391 -9.39 19.92 26.77
N LYS A 392 -10.58 20.05 26.16
CA LYS A 392 -10.69 20.18 24.69
C LYS A 392 -10.12 21.50 24.17
N GLU A 393 -10.25 22.57 24.94
CA GLU A 393 -9.72 23.88 24.53
C GLU A 393 -8.20 23.99 24.73
N ARG A 394 -7.62 23.20 25.64
CA ARG A 394 -6.16 23.08 25.80
C ARG A 394 -5.48 22.55 24.54
N GLU A 395 -6.17 21.74 23.76
CA GLU A 395 -5.66 21.25 22.48
C GLU A 395 -5.36 22.41 21.51
N PHE A 396 -6.20 23.44 21.50
CA PHE A 396 -5.96 24.63 20.66
C PHE A 396 -4.73 25.41 21.08
N LEU A 397 -4.40 25.42 22.39
CA LEU A 397 -3.13 25.97 22.87
C LEU A 397 -1.94 25.13 22.43
N GLU A 398 -2.04 23.80 22.49
CA GLU A 398 -0.98 22.91 22.05
C GLU A 398 -0.68 23.12 20.56
N ILE A 399 -1.72 23.25 19.72
CA ILE A 399 -1.61 23.61 18.30
C ILE A 399 -0.92 24.97 18.14
N ALA A 400 -1.36 26.00 18.86
CA ALA A 400 -0.74 27.33 18.81
C ALA A 400 0.74 27.30 19.23
N LEU A 401 1.08 26.49 20.23
CA LEU A 401 2.44 26.36 20.74
C LEU A 401 3.35 25.67 19.74
N TRP A 402 2.91 24.56 19.14
CA TRP A 402 3.64 23.90 18.05
C TRP A 402 3.80 24.78 16.83
N LYS A 403 2.81 25.62 16.49
CA LYS A 403 2.92 26.63 15.42
C LYS A 403 4.06 27.61 15.71
N GLN A 404 4.15 28.12 16.94
CA GLN A 404 5.22 29.04 17.34
C GLN A 404 6.58 28.36 17.35
N ILE A 405 6.71 27.14 17.86
CA ILE A 405 7.94 26.34 17.81
C ILE A 405 8.38 26.13 16.35
N GLY A 406 7.46 25.71 15.49
CA GLY A 406 7.71 25.48 14.07
C GLY A 406 8.26 26.71 13.35
N ALA A 407 7.62 27.86 13.55
CA ALA A 407 8.02 29.14 12.95
C ALA A 407 9.39 29.60 13.46
N SER A 408 9.60 29.54 14.77
CA SER A 408 10.78 30.10 15.41
C SER A 408 12.03 29.21 15.30
N GLU A 409 11.87 27.90 15.10
CA GLU A 409 12.97 26.95 14.82
C GLU A 409 13.19 26.66 13.33
N ARG A 410 12.35 27.23 12.46
CA ARG A 410 12.35 26.95 11.02
C ARG A 410 12.27 25.45 10.74
N VAL A 411 11.40 24.75 11.46
CA VAL A 411 11.22 23.29 11.31
C VAL A 411 10.79 22.93 9.89
N MET A 412 9.95 23.79 9.30
CA MET A 412 9.42 23.63 7.94
C MET A 412 10.51 23.73 6.86
N ASP A 413 11.55 24.54 7.07
CA ASP A 413 12.66 24.71 6.10
C ASP A 413 13.48 23.42 5.94
N ARG A 414 13.37 22.48 6.88
CA ARG A 414 14.09 21.20 6.88
C ARG A 414 13.34 20.09 6.15
N ILE A 415 12.10 20.34 5.73
CA ILE A 415 11.22 19.35 5.09
C ILE A 415 10.98 19.81 3.66
N SER A 416 11.27 18.94 2.68
CA SER A 416 10.95 19.25 1.29
C SER A 416 9.44 19.37 1.12
N TYR A 417 9.01 20.16 0.14
CA TYR A 417 7.60 20.34 -0.16
C TYR A 417 6.86 19.01 -0.44
N SER A 418 7.51 18.09 -1.17
CA SER A 418 6.95 16.77 -1.50
C SER A 418 6.66 15.92 -0.26
N ILE A 419 7.55 15.95 0.73
CA ILE A 419 7.37 15.22 1.98
C ILE A 419 6.27 15.87 2.83
N GLY A 420 6.25 17.21 2.89
CA GLY A 420 5.21 17.93 3.61
C GLY A 420 3.81 17.58 3.12
N GLN A 421 3.63 17.49 1.80
CA GLN A 421 2.37 17.05 1.20
C GLN A 421 2.00 15.60 1.59
N ARG A 422 2.96 14.68 1.64
CA ARG A 422 2.69 13.28 2.03
C ARG A 422 2.25 13.16 3.48
N ILE A 423 2.92 13.90 4.37
CA ILE A 423 2.56 13.96 5.78
C ILE A 423 1.16 14.54 5.94
N GLU A 424 0.87 15.61 5.20
CA GLU A 424 -0.46 16.23 5.16
C GLU A 424 -1.55 15.28 4.65
N GLU A 425 -1.34 14.58 3.53
CA GLU A 425 -2.31 13.61 3.00
C GLU A 425 -2.64 12.52 4.04
N GLU A 426 -1.63 11.98 4.74
CA GLU A 426 -1.83 10.95 5.77
C GLU A 426 -2.64 11.47 6.97
N ILE A 427 -2.28 12.67 7.45
CA ILE A 427 -2.97 13.34 8.54
C ILE A 427 -4.43 13.59 8.19
N VAL A 428 -4.68 14.16 7.01
CA VAL A 428 -6.03 14.53 6.57
C VAL A 428 -6.87 13.27 6.43
N ASN A 429 -6.33 12.17 5.90
CA ASN A 429 -7.03 10.90 5.86
C ASN A 429 -7.42 10.40 7.26
N LEU A 430 -6.51 10.46 8.24
CA LEU A 430 -6.80 10.07 9.62
C LEU A 430 -7.89 10.95 10.27
N LEU A 431 -7.84 12.26 10.02
CA LEU A 431 -8.80 13.23 10.52
C LEU A 431 -10.18 13.03 9.90
N LEU A 432 -10.26 12.78 8.58
CA LEU A 432 -11.52 12.53 7.88
C LEU A 432 -12.15 11.20 8.31
N ASP A 433 -11.34 10.18 8.61
CA ASP A 433 -11.86 8.93 9.13
C ASP A 433 -12.27 9.04 10.60
N ASN A 434 -11.67 9.95 11.37
CA ASN A 434 -11.92 10.11 12.80
C ASN A 434 -11.88 11.59 13.22
N PRO A 435 -12.92 12.37 12.90
CA PRO A 435 -12.93 13.83 13.08
C PRO A 435 -12.91 14.29 14.55
N LEU A 436 -13.07 13.35 15.49
CA LEU A 436 -13.06 13.61 16.93
C LEU A 436 -11.73 13.25 17.61
N LEU A 437 -10.71 12.83 16.85
CA LEU A 437 -9.38 12.58 17.41
C LEU A 437 -8.75 13.88 17.89
N SER A 438 -8.13 13.82 19.08
CA SER A 438 -7.27 14.89 19.55
C SER A 438 -6.02 15.01 18.68
N PHE A 439 -5.44 16.21 18.65
CA PHE A 439 -4.15 16.55 18.06
C PHE A 439 -3.07 15.54 18.46
N SER A 440 -2.93 15.27 19.76
CA SER A 440 -1.95 14.30 20.28
C SER A 440 -2.17 12.88 19.73
N SER A 441 -3.42 12.45 19.57
CA SER A 441 -3.76 11.15 18.99
C SER A 441 -3.44 11.09 17.50
N LEU A 442 -3.68 12.19 16.76
CA LEU A 442 -3.33 12.31 15.35
C LEU A 442 -1.82 12.23 15.16
N VAL A 443 -1.05 13.02 15.92
CA VAL A 443 0.42 13.00 15.91
C VAL A 443 0.93 11.58 16.19
N TYR A 444 0.43 10.92 17.23
CA TYR A 444 0.83 9.56 17.60
C TYR A 444 0.57 8.54 16.47
N ARG A 445 -0.63 8.56 15.87
CA ARG A 445 -0.99 7.65 14.77
C ARG A 445 -0.15 7.90 13.52
N SER A 446 0.05 9.16 13.14
CA SER A 446 0.92 9.54 12.02
C SER A 446 2.36 9.11 12.26
N LEU A 447 2.89 9.34 13.47
CA LEU A 447 4.22 8.87 13.86
C LEU A 447 4.36 7.36 13.74
N ALA A 448 3.39 6.60 14.24
CA ALA A 448 3.41 5.14 14.14
C ALA A 448 3.43 4.66 12.68
N SER A 449 2.67 5.32 11.79
CA SER A 449 2.65 5.04 10.35
C SER A 449 4.02 5.28 9.72
N PHE A 450 4.58 6.49 9.89
CA PHE A 450 5.86 6.85 9.30
C PHE A 450 7.05 6.09 9.91
N LYS A 451 7.00 5.69 11.19
CA LYS A 451 8.03 4.82 11.79
C LYS A 451 8.12 3.48 11.08
N LYS A 452 6.97 2.87 10.74
CA LYS A 452 6.92 1.63 9.98
C LYS A 452 7.47 1.82 8.56
N ILE A 453 7.12 2.92 7.90
CA ILE A 453 7.63 3.25 6.57
C ILE A 453 9.15 3.41 6.61
N LYS A 454 9.69 4.13 7.59
CA LYS A 454 11.15 4.33 7.73
C LYS A 454 11.90 3.03 8.05
N ALA A 455 11.27 2.10 8.75
CA ALA A 455 11.86 0.79 9.01
C ALA A 455 11.98 -0.07 7.74
N LEU A 456 11.29 0.29 6.65
CA LEU A 456 11.48 -0.33 5.35
C LEU A 456 12.71 0.31 4.66
N SER A 457 13.78 -0.46 4.50
CA SER A 457 14.82 -0.09 3.53
C SER A 457 14.29 -0.41 2.13
N LEU A 458 14.04 0.63 1.32
CA LEU A 458 13.71 0.52 -0.10
C LEU A 458 14.89 0.97 -0.98
N GLU A 459 16.12 0.91 -0.45
CA GLU A 459 17.30 1.56 -1.06
C GLU A 459 17.59 1.09 -2.48
N GLU A 460 17.17 -0.11 -2.86
CA GLU A 460 16.91 -0.46 -4.26
C GLU A 460 15.65 -1.31 -4.32
N MET A 461 14.66 -0.93 -5.13
CA MET A 461 13.43 -1.70 -5.35
C MET A 461 13.79 -3.09 -5.90
N GLY A 462 14.06 -4.03 -4.99
CA GLY A 462 14.55 -5.35 -5.34
C GLY A 462 13.56 -6.10 -6.23
N PRO A 463 14.03 -7.15 -6.93
CA PRO A 463 13.20 -7.92 -7.85
C PRO A 463 11.93 -8.49 -7.21
N GLU A 464 11.96 -8.74 -5.89
CA GLU A 464 10.81 -9.22 -5.12
C GLU A 464 9.73 -8.15 -4.93
N ILE A 465 10.11 -6.91 -4.60
CA ILE A 465 9.17 -5.79 -4.46
C ILE A 465 8.56 -5.44 -5.82
N GLU A 466 9.37 -5.41 -6.88
CA GLU A 466 8.85 -5.19 -8.23
C GLU A 466 7.84 -6.26 -8.65
N GLN A 467 8.11 -7.51 -8.29
CA GLN A 467 7.18 -8.60 -8.54
C GLN A 467 5.88 -8.44 -7.75
N LYS A 468 5.95 -8.04 -6.46
CA LYS A 468 4.76 -7.73 -5.65
C LYS A 468 3.93 -6.63 -6.30
N ILE A 469 4.56 -5.53 -6.70
CA ILE A 469 3.87 -4.40 -7.37
C ILE A 469 3.14 -4.90 -8.60
N ARG A 470 3.82 -5.64 -9.48
CA ARG A 470 3.21 -6.21 -10.69
C ARG A 470 2.00 -7.08 -10.38
N ILE A 471 2.10 -7.97 -9.40
CA ILE A 471 0.99 -8.88 -9.03
C ILE A 471 -0.20 -8.08 -8.49
N TRP A 472 0.04 -7.07 -7.65
CA TRP A 472 -1.02 -6.26 -7.07
C TRP A 472 -1.67 -5.31 -8.10
N THR A 473 -0.88 -4.66 -8.98
CA THR A 473 -1.40 -3.69 -9.96
C THR A 473 -2.28 -4.34 -11.02
N LEU A 474 -2.03 -5.61 -11.37
CA LEU A 474 -2.87 -6.40 -12.28
C LEU A 474 -4.31 -6.60 -11.80
N GLN A 475 -4.54 -6.46 -10.50
CA GLN A 475 -5.85 -6.63 -9.86
C GLN A 475 -6.64 -5.32 -9.74
N SER A 476 -6.00 -4.15 -9.94
CA SER A 476 -6.65 -2.84 -9.89
C SER A 476 -7.47 -2.63 -8.60
N ASP A 477 -8.55 -1.87 -8.67
CA ASP A 477 -9.56 -1.65 -7.64
C ASP A 477 -10.38 -2.89 -7.24
N MET A 478 -10.29 -4.01 -7.96
CA MET A 478 -10.94 -5.26 -7.51
C MET A 478 -10.36 -5.78 -6.19
N LEU A 479 -9.17 -5.30 -5.81
CA LEU A 479 -8.53 -5.52 -4.51
C LEU A 479 -9.40 -5.09 -3.32
N CYS A 480 -10.30 -4.13 -3.51
CA CYS A 480 -11.22 -3.66 -2.46
C CYS A 480 -12.03 -4.79 -1.82
N ARG A 481 -12.30 -5.89 -2.55
CA ARG A 481 -13.04 -7.04 -2.02
C ARG A 481 -12.23 -7.87 -1.02
N TRP A 482 -10.90 -7.78 -1.06
CA TRP A 482 -10.00 -8.71 -0.39
C TRP A 482 -9.21 -8.10 0.76
N ILE A 483 -9.26 -6.77 0.90
CA ILE A 483 -8.69 -6.07 2.03
C ILE A 483 -9.73 -5.90 3.14
N HIS A 484 -9.25 -5.68 4.37
CA HIS A 484 -10.08 -5.24 5.48
C HIS A 484 -9.73 -3.79 5.82
N LEU A 485 -10.76 -2.95 5.89
CA LEU A 485 -10.68 -1.62 6.48
C LEU A 485 -11.44 -1.63 7.80
N ASP A 486 -11.07 -0.71 8.69
CA ASP A 486 -11.83 -0.46 9.92
C ASP A 486 -13.27 -0.04 9.57
N GLN A 487 -14.23 -0.84 10.02
CA GLN A 487 -15.64 -0.66 9.69
C GLN A 487 -16.35 0.36 10.60
N GLU A 488 -15.67 0.86 11.64
CA GLU A 488 -16.31 1.68 12.67
C GLU A 488 -16.20 3.19 12.46
N THR A 489 -15.58 3.64 11.37
CA THR A 489 -15.38 5.08 11.13
C THR A 489 -16.71 5.81 10.85
N PRO A 490 -16.91 7.04 11.36
CA PRO A 490 -18.12 7.83 11.06
C PRO A 490 -18.38 8.02 9.57
N LEU A 491 -17.33 8.20 8.78
CA LEU A 491 -17.44 8.37 7.32
C LEU A 491 -17.98 7.11 6.63
N LEU A 492 -17.49 5.92 7.02
CA LEU A 492 -17.98 4.66 6.46
C LEU A 492 -19.43 4.39 6.85
N ARG A 493 -19.80 4.65 8.11
CA ARG A 493 -21.20 4.55 8.58
C ARG A 493 -22.14 5.42 7.75
N LEU A 494 -21.74 6.65 7.44
CA LEU A 494 -22.53 7.56 6.58
C LEU A 494 -22.66 7.04 5.15
N ILE A 495 -21.64 6.39 4.60
CA ILE A 495 -21.69 5.74 3.27
C ILE A 495 -22.71 4.60 3.28
N HIS A 496 -22.70 3.74 4.30
CA HIS A 496 -23.69 2.67 4.45
C HIS A 496 -25.12 3.21 4.55
N GLN A 497 -25.34 4.20 5.42
CA GLN A 497 -26.66 4.83 5.57
C GLN A 497 -27.15 5.46 4.27
N SER A 498 -26.30 6.23 3.57
CA SER A 498 -26.67 6.88 2.31
C SER A 498 -26.98 5.86 1.21
N TRP A 499 -26.25 4.73 1.20
CA TRP A 499 -26.52 3.63 0.27
C TRP A 499 -27.88 2.97 0.53
N GLU A 500 -28.19 2.66 1.80
CA GLU A 500 -29.47 2.08 2.20
C GLU A 500 -30.64 3.02 1.83
N GLU A 501 -30.53 4.31 2.13
CA GLU A 501 -31.55 5.31 1.79
C GLU A 501 -31.79 5.44 0.28
N LEU A 502 -30.74 5.46 -0.54
CA LEU A 502 -30.87 5.57 -1.99
C LEU A 502 -31.37 4.27 -2.63
N SER A 503 -30.89 3.12 -2.17
CA SER A 503 -31.29 1.81 -2.70
C SER A 503 -32.77 1.50 -2.44
N GLN A 504 -33.34 1.99 -1.33
CA GLN A 504 -34.78 1.84 -1.03
C GLN A 504 -35.70 2.57 -2.02
N LYS A 505 -35.22 3.64 -2.69
CA LYS A 505 -36.03 4.44 -3.62
C LYS A 505 -36.34 3.73 -4.95
N LYS A 506 -35.81 2.51 -5.17
CA LYS A 506 -35.98 1.67 -6.37
C LYS A 506 -35.60 2.32 -7.72
N SER A 507 -35.07 3.53 -7.71
CA SER A 507 -34.48 4.21 -8.88
C SER A 507 -32.97 3.99 -8.91
N PRO A 508 -32.37 3.67 -10.07
CA PRO A 508 -30.92 3.67 -10.19
C PRO A 508 -30.37 5.07 -9.86
N PHE A 509 -29.27 5.13 -9.12
CA PHE A 509 -28.59 6.37 -8.77
C PHE A 509 -27.13 6.31 -9.23
N SER A 510 -26.57 7.49 -9.47
CA SER A 510 -25.17 7.65 -9.86
C SER A 510 -24.22 7.53 -8.68
N HIS A 511 -22.97 7.14 -8.94
CA HIS A 511 -21.87 7.27 -8.00
C HIS A 511 -21.77 8.71 -7.48
N GLU A 512 -21.91 9.70 -8.36
CA GLU A 512 -21.90 11.11 -7.99
C GLU A 512 -23.03 11.47 -7.00
N ALA A 513 -24.25 10.97 -7.21
CA ALA A 513 -25.37 11.24 -6.33
C ALA A 513 -25.11 10.73 -4.90
N LEU A 514 -24.59 9.51 -4.75
CA LEU A 514 -24.22 8.98 -3.43
C LEU A 514 -23.11 9.81 -2.80
N ILE A 515 -22.05 10.11 -3.55
CA ILE A 515 -20.91 10.89 -3.04
C ILE A 515 -21.38 12.26 -2.55
N LEU A 516 -22.24 12.95 -3.30
CA LEU A 516 -22.80 14.24 -2.92
C LEU A 516 -23.67 14.16 -1.66
N GLN A 517 -24.46 13.10 -1.50
CA GLN A 517 -25.28 12.89 -0.30
C GLN A 517 -24.41 12.66 0.94
N VAL A 518 -23.43 11.74 0.84
CA VAL A 518 -22.48 11.46 1.93
C VAL A 518 -21.71 12.72 2.29
N PHE A 519 -21.22 13.45 1.29
CA PHE A 519 -20.46 14.68 1.47
C PHE A 519 -21.28 15.75 2.23
N ARG A 520 -22.53 15.99 1.84
CA ARG A 520 -23.42 16.95 2.51
C ARG A 520 -23.71 16.53 3.96
N ASN A 521 -24.02 15.26 4.17
CA ASN A 521 -24.32 14.73 5.51
C ASN A 521 -23.08 14.78 6.42
N TYR A 522 -21.89 14.50 5.87
CA TYR A 522 -20.65 14.57 6.62
C TYR A 522 -20.33 16.00 7.08
N LEU A 523 -20.37 16.99 6.17
CA LEU A 523 -20.09 18.39 6.53
C LEU A 523 -21.15 19.00 7.46
N LYS A 524 -22.40 18.50 7.42
CA LYS A 524 -23.42 18.89 8.39
C LYS A 524 -23.05 18.46 9.82
N ASN A 525 -22.45 17.27 9.97
CA ASN A 525 -22.03 16.73 11.26
C ASN A 525 -20.66 17.27 11.71
N TYR A 526 -19.77 17.58 10.75
CA TYR A 526 -18.39 18.00 10.99
C TYR A 526 -18.04 19.22 10.11
N PRO A 527 -18.57 20.42 10.43
CA PRO A 527 -18.39 21.61 9.60
C PRO A 527 -16.92 22.04 9.50
N ASP A 528 -16.11 21.80 10.54
CA ASP A 528 -14.68 22.14 10.56
C ASP A 528 -13.86 21.41 9.47
N MET A 529 -14.43 20.37 8.83
CA MET A 529 -13.79 19.62 7.75
C MET A 529 -13.95 20.26 6.36
N GLU A 530 -14.65 21.39 6.24
CA GLU A 530 -14.86 22.13 4.99
C GLU A 530 -13.54 22.53 4.29
N LEU A 531 -12.48 22.72 5.07
CA LEU A 531 -11.16 23.10 4.54
C LEU A 531 -10.49 21.96 3.76
N TYR A 532 -10.96 20.73 3.95
CA TYR A 532 -10.42 19.52 3.32
C TYR A 532 -11.33 18.97 2.23
N ILE A 533 -12.23 19.78 1.65
CA ILE A 533 -13.19 19.34 0.61
C ILE A 533 -12.57 18.44 -0.48
N PRO A 534 -11.43 18.79 -1.12
CA PRO A 534 -10.85 17.93 -2.16
C PRO A 534 -10.43 16.56 -1.62
N HIS A 535 -9.87 16.51 -0.41
CA HIS A 535 -9.47 15.26 0.24
C HIS A 535 -10.69 14.46 0.70
N LEU A 536 -11.72 15.10 1.25
CA LEU A 536 -12.97 14.47 1.66
C LEU A 536 -13.66 13.77 0.48
N LYS A 537 -13.80 14.44 -0.66
CA LYS A 537 -14.41 13.83 -1.86
C LYS A 537 -13.64 12.58 -2.31
N ARG A 538 -12.31 12.65 -2.34
CA ARG A 538 -11.45 11.51 -2.68
C ARG A 538 -11.57 10.37 -1.67
N ARG A 539 -11.58 10.69 -0.36
CA ARG A 539 -11.74 9.72 0.72
C ARG A 539 -13.09 9.02 0.67
N ILE A 540 -14.18 9.78 0.46
CA ILE A 540 -15.53 9.23 0.24
C ILE A 540 -15.52 8.28 -0.95
N LEU A 541 -14.96 8.67 -2.10
CA LEU A 541 -14.91 7.83 -3.28
C LEU A 541 -14.17 6.51 -3.02
N LEU A 542 -13.01 6.56 -2.36
CA LEU A 542 -12.23 5.37 -1.99
C LEU A 542 -13.02 4.43 -1.08
N LEU A 543 -13.59 4.96 0.01
CA LEU A 543 -14.35 4.17 0.97
C LEU A 543 -15.66 3.64 0.39
N TYR A 544 -16.33 4.44 -0.45
CA TYR A 544 -17.51 4.00 -1.18
C TYR A 544 -17.17 2.85 -2.11
N LYS A 545 -16.09 2.98 -2.89
CA LYS A 545 -15.60 1.90 -3.75
C LYS A 545 -15.29 0.64 -2.92
N PHE A 546 -14.63 0.80 -1.78
CA PHE A 546 -14.43 -0.31 -0.84
C PHE A 546 -15.75 -0.99 -0.43
N CYS A 547 -16.75 -0.24 0.04
CA CYS A 547 -18.08 -0.78 0.39
C CYS A 547 -18.79 -1.41 -0.80
N PHE A 548 -18.65 -0.84 -2.00
CA PHE A 548 -19.25 -1.36 -3.23
C PHE A 548 -18.75 -2.78 -3.53
N TYR A 549 -17.43 -2.99 -3.43
CA TYR A 549 -16.82 -4.30 -3.68
C TYR A 549 -17.01 -5.29 -2.53
N SER A 550 -17.07 -4.83 -1.28
CA SER A 550 -17.10 -5.70 -0.09
C SER A 550 -18.51 -5.98 0.43
N SER A 551 -19.40 -5.00 0.43
CA SER A 551 -20.60 -4.98 1.28
C SER A 551 -21.92 -4.78 0.51
N PHE A 552 -21.93 -4.00 -0.56
CA PHE A 552 -23.18 -3.56 -1.21
C PHE A 552 -23.72 -4.46 -2.31
N GLY A 553 -22.86 -5.24 -2.97
CA GLY A 553 -23.28 -6.19 -4.01
C GLY A 553 -23.81 -7.51 -3.45
N SER A 554 -24.46 -8.30 -4.32
CA SER A 554 -24.97 -9.63 -3.98
C SER A 554 -23.84 -10.60 -3.61
N LYS A 555 -24.14 -11.57 -2.74
CA LYS A 555 -23.23 -12.69 -2.41
C LYS A 555 -22.88 -13.54 -3.63
N GLU A 556 -23.71 -13.51 -4.66
CA GLU A 556 -23.52 -14.27 -5.90
C GLU A 556 -22.60 -13.57 -6.92
N GLU A 557 -22.18 -12.33 -6.63
CA GLU A 557 -21.33 -11.55 -7.52
C GLU A 557 -19.85 -11.83 -7.25
N SER A 558 -19.08 -12.02 -8.32
CA SER A 558 -17.62 -12.03 -8.28
C SER A 558 -17.04 -10.61 -8.14
N SER A 559 -15.73 -10.47 -7.89
CA SER A 559 -15.11 -9.13 -7.93
C SER A 559 -15.21 -8.53 -9.32
N LEU A 560 -15.11 -9.38 -10.36
CA LEU A 560 -15.25 -8.96 -11.75
C LEU A 560 -16.66 -8.43 -12.05
N ASP A 561 -17.70 -9.09 -11.54
CA ASP A 561 -19.09 -8.63 -11.71
C ASP A 561 -19.29 -7.23 -11.13
N ARG A 562 -18.72 -6.98 -9.95
CA ARG A 562 -18.76 -5.66 -9.31
C ARG A 562 -17.92 -4.63 -10.08
N PHE A 563 -16.77 -5.03 -10.62
CA PHE A 563 -15.99 -4.17 -11.50
C PHE A 563 -16.78 -3.73 -12.74
N ILE A 564 -17.45 -4.67 -13.40
CA ILE A 564 -18.28 -4.37 -14.57
C ILE A 564 -19.42 -3.41 -14.18
N LYS A 565 -20.14 -3.71 -13.09
CA LYS A 565 -21.26 -2.86 -12.61
C LYS A 565 -20.82 -1.45 -12.25
N TRP A 566 -19.69 -1.29 -11.57
CA TRP A 566 -19.12 0.02 -11.24
C TRP A 566 -18.88 0.84 -12.51
N HIS A 567 -18.22 0.26 -13.52
CA HIS A 567 -17.91 0.98 -14.76
C HIS A 567 -19.13 1.17 -15.65
N GLU A 568 -20.12 0.29 -15.58
CA GLU A 568 -21.39 0.45 -16.27
C GLU A 568 -22.16 1.67 -15.74
N ILE A 569 -22.24 1.82 -14.42
CA ILE A 569 -22.86 2.98 -13.77
C ILE A 569 -22.11 4.26 -14.17
N PHE A 570 -20.78 4.26 -14.04
CA PHE A 570 -19.93 5.38 -14.47
C PHE A 570 -20.12 5.78 -15.94
N LEU A 571 -20.15 4.82 -16.88
CA LEU A 571 -20.35 5.11 -18.30
C LEU A 571 -21.74 5.67 -18.59
N LYS A 572 -22.78 5.15 -17.94
CA LYS A 572 -24.15 5.66 -18.09
C LYS A 572 -24.30 7.09 -17.54
N GLU A 573 -23.48 7.48 -16.57
CA GLU A 573 -23.42 8.86 -16.07
C GLU A 573 -22.75 9.79 -17.08
N CYS A 574 -21.56 9.44 -17.56
CA CYS A 574 -20.81 10.29 -18.46
C CYS A 574 -21.41 10.34 -19.87
N GLU A 575 -22.02 9.24 -20.32
CA GLU A 575 -22.51 9.05 -21.67
C GLU A 575 -23.87 8.34 -21.69
N PRO A 576 -24.96 9.04 -21.32
CA PRO A 576 -26.29 8.44 -21.12
C PRO A 576 -26.93 7.91 -22.41
N HIS A 577 -26.41 8.28 -23.58
CA HIS A 577 -26.96 7.90 -24.88
C HIS A 577 -26.31 6.66 -25.52
N LEU A 578 -25.37 6.01 -24.83
CA LEU A 578 -24.72 4.80 -25.35
C LEU A 578 -25.74 3.68 -25.57
N SER A 579 -25.72 3.08 -26.77
CA SER A 579 -26.42 1.83 -27.01
C SER A 579 -25.78 0.68 -26.21
N GLN A 580 -26.54 -0.39 -25.97
CA GLN A 580 -26.02 -1.57 -25.24
C GLN A 580 -24.75 -2.16 -25.89
N LYS A 581 -24.67 -2.10 -27.23
CA LYS A 581 -23.51 -2.59 -27.99
C LYS A 581 -22.28 -1.71 -27.77
N GLU A 582 -22.45 -0.40 -27.77
CA GLU A 582 -21.37 0.56 -27.53
C GLU A 582 -20.90 0.53 -26.08
N LEU A 583 -21.84 0.42 -25.13
CA LEU A 583 -21.55 0.21 -23.71
C LEU A 583 -20.69 -1.05 -23.50
N GLY A 584 -21.07 -2.18 -24.10
CA GLY A 584 -20.28 -3.41 -24.04
C GLY A 584 -18.90 -3.30 -24.71
N ALA A 585 -18.77 -2.50 -25.78
CA ALA A 585 -17.46 -2.23 -26.39
C ALA A 585 -16.56 -1.39 -25.46
N LYS A 586 -17.09 -0.32 -24.86
CA LYS A 586 -16.36 0.53 -23.92
C LYS A 586 -15.97 -0.20 -22.63
N LEU A 587 -16.85 -1.04 -22.10
CA LEU A 587 -16.52 -1.89 -20.94
C LEU A 587 -15.37 -2.84 -21.25
N ARG A 588 -15.33 -3.43 -22.45
CA ARG A 588 -14.22 -4.29 -22.90
C ARG A 588 -12.92 -3.50 -23.05
N GLU A 589 -12.98 -2.28 -23.56
CA GLU A 589 -11.82 -1.39 -23.66
C GLU A 589 -11.26 -1.05 -22.27
N ILE A 590 -12.13 -0.63 -21.33
CA ILE A 590 -11.75 -0.36 -19.94
C ILE A 590 -11.13 -1.61 -19.30
N ALA A 591 -11.76 -2.78 -19.45
CA ALA A 591 -11.24 -4.02 -18.90
C ALA A 591 -9.89 -4.40 -19.50
N ALA A 592 -9.72 -4.27 -20.82
CA ALA A 592 -8.45 -4.55 -21.49
C ALA A 592 -7.32 -3.62 -21.01
N LYS A 593 -7.64 -2.35 -20.72
CA LYS A 593 -6.66 -1.36 -20.22
C LYS A 593 -6.31 -1.60 -18.74
N ARG A 594 -7.30 -1.91 -17.90
CA ARG A 594 -7.16 -1.90 -16.43
C ARG A 594 -6.91 -3.25 -15.81
N VAL A 595 -7.49 -4.32 -16.36
CA VAL A 595 -7.38 -5.70 -15.87
C VAL A 595 -7.01 -6.62 -17.04
N PRO A 596 -5.82 -6.42 -17.64
CA PRO A 596 -5.45 -6.97 -18.96
C PRO A 596 -5.40 -8.51 -19.04
N LEU A 597 -5.40 -9.19 -17.89
CA LEU A 597 -5.38 -10.65 -17.79
C LEU A 597 -6.77 -11.26 -17.60
N VAL A 598 -7.83 -10.44 -17.47
CA VAL A 598 -9.20 -10.93 -17.43
C VAL A 598 -9.66 -11.28 -18.86
N PRO A 599 -10.30 -12.44 -19.07
CA PRO A 599 -10.79 -12.79 -20.39
C PRO A 599 -11.88 -11.82 -20.88
N SER A 600 -11.71 -11.25 -22.07
CA SER A 600 -12.64 -10.27 -22.64
C SER A 600 -14.04 -10.83 -22.90
N SER A 601 -14.17 -12.14 -23.12
CA SER A 601 -15.46 -12.84 -23.25
C SER A 601 -16.28 -12.84 -21.96
N LEU A 602 -15.67 -12.54 -20.82
CA LEU A 602 -16.37 -12.41 -19.54
C LEU A 602 -16.87 -10.99 -19.28
N ILE A 603 -16.53 -10.03 -20.14
CA ILE A 603 -16.92 -8.63 -20.04
C ILE A 603 -18.07 -8.37 -21.00
N ALA A 604 -19.25 -8.06 -20.44
CA ALA A 604 -20.47 -7.68 -21.15
C ALA A 604 -20.94 -8.68 -22.23
N SER A 605 -21.83 -9.60 -21.82
CA SER A 605 -22.80 -10.28 -22.67
C SER A 605 -24.11 -9.49 -22.71
#